data_AF-A0A8W8JZ95-F1
#
_entry.id   AF-A0A8W8JZ95-F1
#
_cell.length_a   1.000
_cell.length_b   1.000
_cell.length_c   1.000
_cell.angle_alpha   90.00
_cell.angle_beta   90.00
_cell.angle_gamma   90.00
#
_symmetry.space_group_name_H-M   'P 1'
#
loop_
_entity.id
_entity.type
_entity.pdbx_description
1 polymer ?
#
loop_
_entity_poly.entity_id
_entity_poly.type
_entity_poly.pdbx_seq_one_letter_code
_entity_poly.pdbx_strand_id
1 'polypeptide(L)'
;MESDRNSLSGTKTFNKPSLALKASQLLKKVADLKKGLAIRKKDIEAKEAASKFVDLYRNEFTYAISRIAHQSQQERKFNKKEIFPITSDLSKLTKYLNSDMAHCIEHLQQKATLATWMHLAEVTLSRLICFNKCRSNEPAMMLVTEFKSRPSWERANQSCGCVF
;
A
#
# COMPACT_ATOMS: atom_id res chain seq x y z
N MET A 1 0.32 -14.23 -28.88
CA MET A 1 1.51 -15.00 -28.45
C MET A 1 1.90 -14.48 -27.08
N GLU A 2 1.51 -15.20 -26.03
CA GLU A 2 1.81 -14.84 -24.63
C GLU A 2 3.31 -15.09 -24.43
N SER A 3 4.13 -14.04 -24.39
CA SER A 3 5.55 -14.17 -24.05
C SER A 3 5.62 -14.59 -22.59
N ASP A 4 5.82 -15.88 -22.33
CA ASP A 4 6.03 -16.45 -21.00
C ASP A 4 7.23 -15.73 -20.35
N ARG A 5 6.92 -14.74 -19.50
CA ARG A 5 7.93 -14.08 -18.67
C ARG A 5 8.30 -15.07 -17.58
N ASN A 6 9.48 -15.68 -17.71
CA ASN A 6 10.05 -16.48 -16.63
C ASN A 6 10.52 -15.55 -15.51
N SER A 7 10.34 -15.99 -14.27
CA SER A 7 10.82 -15.32 -13.07
C SER A 7 12.35 -15.39 -13.04
N LEU A 8 12.97 -14.59 -12.16
CA LEU A 8 14.42 -14.67 -11.91
C LEU A 8 14.85 -16.07 -11.40
N SER A 9 13.92 -16.86 -10.86
CA SER A 9 14.16 -18.24 -10.42
C SER A 9 13.76 -19.30 -11.46
N GLY A 10 13.45 -18.92 -12.70
CA GLY A 10 13.06 -19.83 -13.77
C GLY A 10 11.63 -20.40 -13.67
N THR A 11 10.81 -19.91 -12.73
CA THR A 11 9.39 -20.30 -12.62
C THR A 11 8.51 -19.44 -13.53
N LYS A 12 7.43 -20.01 -14.08
CA LYS A 12 6.46 -19.25 -14.89
C LYS A 12 5.86 -18.13 -14.05
N THR A 13 5.77 -16.89 -14.56
CA THR A 13 5.13 -15.79 -13.83
C THR A 13 3.69 -15.56 -14.28
N PHE A 14 2.86 -15.05 -13.37
CA PHE A 14 1.51 -14.63 -13.74
C PHE A 14 1.52 -13.22 -14.32
N ASN A 15 0.77 -12.99 -15.41
CA ASN A 15 0.59 -11.65 -15.97
C ASN A 15 -0.24 -10.73 -15.04
N LYS A 16 -1.21 -11.29 -14.29
CA LYS A 16 -1.99 -10.59 -13.26
C LYS A 16 -2.02 -11.43 -11.97
N PRO A 17 -0.95 -11.39 -11.14
CA PRO A 17 -0.84 -12.26 -9.96
C PRO A 17 -1.96 -12.02 -8.94
N SER A 18 -2.40 -10.77 -8.77
CA SER A 18 -3.49 -10.44 -7.86
C SER A 18 -4.83 -11.05 -8.29
N LEU A 19 -5.06 -11.25 -9.59
CA LEU A 19 -6.26 -11.92 -10.08
C LEU A 19 -6.21 -13.42 -9.76
N ALA A 20 -5.06 -14.06 -10.01
CA ALA A 20 -4.85 -15.47 -9.68
C ALA A 20 -5.06 -15.74 -8.17
N LEU A 21 -4.51 -14.87 -7.29
CA LEU A 21 -4.72 -14.95 -5.85
C LEU A 21 -6.18 -14.75 -5.44
N LYS A 22 -6.87 -13.77 -6.03
CA LYS A 22 -8.29 -13.54 -5.71
C LYS A 22 -9.15 -14.71 -6.14
N ALA A 23 -8.92 -15.26 -7.34
CA ALA A 23 -9.66 -16.41 -7.85
C ALA A 23 -9.44 -17.64 -6.96
N SER A 24 -8.20 -17.92 -6.54
CA SER A 24 -7.89 -19.04 -5.66
C SER A 24 -8.57 -18.88 -4.29
N GLN A 25 -8.50 -17.69 -3.70
CA GLN A 25 -9.19 -17.37 -2.44
C GLN A 25 -10.70 -17.53 -2.54
N LEU A 26 -11.32 -17.10 -3.65
CA LEU A 26 -12.76 -17.29 -3.89
C LEU A 26 -13.11 -18.78 -4.01
N LEU A 27 -12.30 -19.56 -4.71
CA LEU A 27 -12.51 -21.01 -4.83
C LEU A 27 -12.51 -21.70 -3.46
N LYS A 28 -11.57 -21.34 -2.58
CA LYS A 28 -11.54 -21.84 -1.20
C LYS A 28 -12.81 -21.46 -0.44
N LYS A 29 -13.27 -20.20 -0.55
CA LYS A 29 -14.50 -19.74 0.12
C LYS A 29 -15.74 -20.52 -0.33
N VAL A 30 -15.84 -20.83 -1.63
CA VAL A 30 -16.95 -21.64 -2.17
C VAL A 30 -16.91 -23.06 -1.60
N ALA A 31 -15.73 -23.66 -1.47
CA ALA A 31 -15.58 -24.98 -0.85
C ALA A 31 -15.95 -24.97 0.63
N ASP A 32 -15.51 -23.96 1.39
CA ASP A 32 -15.86 -23.78 2.80
C ASP A 32 -17.36 -23.57 2.97
N LEU A 33 -17.99 -22.82 2.07
CA LEU A 33 -19.45 -22.61 2.05
C LEU A 33 -20.19 -23.92 1.75
N LYS A 34 -19.74 -24.70 0.76
CA LYS A 34 -20.30 -26.03 0.47
C LYS A 34 -20.20 -26.94 1.69
N LYS A 35 -19.06 -26.95 2.38
CA LYS A 35 -18.86 -27.70 3.64
C LYS A 35 -19.83 -27.24 4.72
N GLY A 36 -20.02 -25.93 4.89
CA GLY A 36 -20.97 -25.37 5.85
C GLY A 36 -22.43 -25.74 5.54
N LEU A 37 -22.83 -25.73 4.27
CA LEU A 37 -24.15 -26.15 3.82
C LEU A 37 -24.39 -27.65 4.07
N ALA A 38 -23.39 -28.50 3.79
CA ALA A 38 -23.48 -29.94 4.04
C ALA A 38 -23.67 -30.25 5.52
N ILE A 39 -22.93 -29.56 6.41
CA ILE A 39 -23.09 -29.69 7.87
C ILE A 39 -24.52 -29.32 8.30
N ARG A 40 -25.07 -28.21 7.79
CA ARG A 40 -26.44 -27.78 8.11
C ARG A 40 -27.50 -28.77 7.63
N LYS A 41 -27.29 -29.40 6.47
CA LYS A 41 -28.18 -30.41 5.89
C LYS A 41 -27.97 -31.82 6.45
N LYS A 42 -27.00 -32.02 7.35
CA LYS A 42 -26.55 -33.34 7.85
C LYS A 42 -26.13 -34.31 6.74
N ASP A 43 -25.67 -33.76 5.62
CA ASP A 43 -25.17 -34.54 4.48
C ASP A 43 -23.68 -34.87 4.71
N ILE A 44 -23.42 -36.13 5.07
CA ILE A 44 -22.09 -36.62 5.44
C ILE A 44 -21.19 -36.71 4.21
N GLU A 45 -21.72 -37.17 3.08
CA GLU A 45 -20.97 -37.37 1.84
C GLU A 45 -20.51 -36.03 1.27
N ALA A 46 -21.42 -35.04 1.19
CA ALA A 46 -21.08 -33.70 0.71
C ALA A 46 -20.08 -32.99 1.63
N LYS A 47 -20.15 -33.23 2.95
CA LYS A 47 -19.18 -32.71 3.93
C LYS A 47 -17.80 -33.31 3.71
N GLU A 48 -17.72 -34.62 3.53
CA GLU A 48 -16.46 -35.33 3.35
C GLU A 48 -15.79 -34.93 2.02
N ALA A 49 -16.57 -34.88 0.94
CA ALA A 49 -16.09 -34.41 -0.37
C ALA A 49 -15.55 -32.98 -0.30
N ALA A 50 -16.26 -32.06 0.36
CA ALA A 50 -15.79 -30.70 0.54
C ALA A 50 -14.53 -30.61 1.41
N SER A 51 -14.40 -31.45 2.44
CA SER A 51 -13.20 -31.49 3.27
C SER A 51 -11.98 -32.00 2.51
N LYS A 52 -12.13 -33.11 1.75
CA LYS A 52 -11.07 -33.65 0.89
C LYS A 52 -10.60 -32.62 -0.13
N PHE A 53 -11.52 -31.87 -0.73
CA PHE A 53 -11.16 -30.77 -1.63
C PHE A 53 -10.33 -29.68 -0.93
N VAL A 54 -10.74 -29.26 0.27
CA VAL A 54 -10.00 -28.22 1.03
C VAL A 54 -8.58 -28.69 1.38
N ASP A 55 -8.41 -29.96 1.72
CA ASP A 55 -7.10 -30.54 2.00
C ASP A 55 -6.21 -30.59 0.76
N LEU A 56 -6.76 -31.04 -0.38
CA LEU A 56 -6.07 -31.02 -1.68
C LEU A 56 -5.69 -29.58 -2.07
N TYR A 57 -6.63 -28.65 -1.96
CA TYR A 57 -6.42 -27.24 -2.24
C TYR A 57 -5.28 -26.65 -1.40
N ARG A 58 -5.22 -26.99 -0.11
CA ARG A 58 -4.17 -26.50 0.79
C ARG A 58 -2.79 -26.99 0.36
N ASN A 59 -2.67 -28.26 -0.01
CA ASN A 59 -1.39 -28.90 -0.31
C ASN A 59 -0.88 -28.52 -1.70
N GLU A 60 -1.73 -28.56 -2.72
CA GLU A 60 -1.31 -28.42 -4.12
C GLU A 60 -1.43 -26.98 -4.60
N PHE A 61 -2.57 -26.36 -4.35
CA PHE A 61 -2.92 -25.05 -4.93
C PHE A 61 -2.06 -23.92 -4.34
N THR A 62 -1.69 -24.05 -3.06
CA THR A 62 -0.78 -23.11 -2.39
C THR A 62 0.59 -23.08 -3.07
N TYR A 63 1.13 -24.26 -3.41
CA TYR A 63 2.44 -24.37 -4.06
C TYR A 63 2.39 -23.99 -5.54
N ALA A 64 1.39 -24.49 -6.27
CA ALA A 64 1.28 -24.30 -7.71
C ALA A 64 0.88 -22.88 -8.13
N ILE A 65 0.01 -22.22 -7.35
CA ILE A 65 -0.56 -20.92 -7.76
C ILE A 65 -0.18 -19.82 -6.78
N SER A 66 -0.48 -19.98 -5.49
CA SER A 66 -0.30 -18.89 -4.52
C SER A 66 1.16 -18.47 -4.40
N ARG A 67 2.09 -19.43 -4.27
CA ARG A 67 3.53 -19.16 -4.21
C ARG A 67 4.02 -18.39 -5.43
N ILE A 68 3.69 -18.87 -6.63
CA ILE A 68 4.12 -18.26 -7.89
C ILE A 68 3.51 -16.86 -8.04
N ALA A 69 2.25 -16.66 -7.66
CA ALA A 69 1.60 -15.36 -7.71
C ALA A 69 2.21 -14.37 -6.71
N HIS A 70 2.53 -14.80 -5.49
CA HIS A 70 3.22 -13.99 -4.50
C HIS A 70 4.63 -13.60 -4.97
N GLN A 71 5.39 -14.57 -5.49
CA GLN A 71 6.71 -14.32 -6.08
C GLN A 71 6.60 -13.31 -7.24
N SER A 72 5.69 -13.53 -8.18
CA SER A 72 5.44 -12.62 -9.31
C SER A 72 5.10 -11.20 -8.84
N GLN A 73 4.31 -11.07 -7.77
CA GLN A 73 3.95 -9.76 -7.21
C GLN A 73 5.14 -9.08 -6.53
N GLN A 74 5.97 -9.85 -5.81
CA GLN A 74 7.16 -9.33 -5.14
C GLN A 74 8.23 -8.89 -6.14
N GLU A 75 8.51 -9.71 -7.15
CA GLU A 75 9.45 -9.39 -8.23
C GLU A 75 8.99 -8.14 -9.00
N ARG A 76 7.69 -8.01 -9.29
CA ARG A 76 7.15 -6.79 -9.89
C ARG A 76 7.30 -5.58 -9.01
N LYS A 77 7.10 -5.71 -7.70
CA LYS A 77 7.27 -4.60 -6.76
C LYS A 77 8.74 -4.18 -6.70
N PHE A 78 9.65 -5.14 -6.66
CA PHE A 78 11.10 -4.90 -6.63
C PHE A 78 11.61 -4.26 -7.93
N ASN A 79 11.17 -4.79 -9.08
CA ASN A 79 11.57 -4.31 -10.39
C ASN A 79 10.78 -3.08 -10.87
N LYS A 80 9.77 -2.65 -10.12
CA LYS A 80 9.06 -1.39 -10.40
C LYS A 80 10.07 -0.28 -10.18
N LYS A 81 10.43 0.44 -11.25
CA LYS A 81 11.20 1.68 -11.14
C LYS A 81 10.40 2.63 -10.24
N GLU A 82 10.86 2.83 -9.01
CA GLU A 82 10.38 3.93 -8.18
C GLU A 82 10.90 5.22 -8.83
N ILE A 83 10.01 5.91 -9.53
CA ILE A 83 10.30 7.25 -10.02
C ILE A 83 10.22 8.15 -8.81
N PHE A 84 11.38 8.43 -8.21
CA PHE A 84 11.48 9.45 -7.20
C PHE A 84 11.37 10.82 -7.87
N PRO A 85 10.59 11.76 -7.30
CA PRO A 85 10.68 13.14 -7.72
C PRO A 85 12.11 13.62 -7.53
N ILE A 86 12.62 14.35 -8.51
CA ILE A 86 13.99 14.88 -8.48
C ILE A 86 14.08 15.84 -7.28
N THR A 87 15.22 15.87 -6.60
CA THR A 87 15.45 16.76 -5.46
C THR A 87 15.13 18.24 -5.79
N SER A 88 15.36 18.66 -7.04
CA SER A 88 14.99 19.99 -7.53
C SER A 88 13.49 20.26 -7.45
N ASP A 89 12.67 19.27 -7.81
CA ASP A 89 11.21 19.39 -7.85
C ASP A 89 10.64 19.42 -6.43
N LEU A 90 11.15 18.56 -5.55
CA LEU A 90 10.82 18.59 -4.12
C LEU A 90 11.22 19.92 -3.48
N SER A 91 12.40 20.45 -3.82
CA SER A 91 12.86 21.75 -3.31
C SER A 91 11.96 22.88 -3.79
N LYS A 92 11.56 22.86 -5.06
CA LYS A 92 10.66 23.87 -5.65
C LYS A 92 9.27 23.82 -4.99
N LEU A 93 8.72 22.61 -4.82
CA LEU A 93 7.44 22.41 -4.16
C LEU A 93 7.47 22.85 -2.69
N THR A 94 8.53 22.49 -1.96
CA THR A 94 8.70 22.90 -0.55
C THR A 94 8.79 24.41 -0.40
N LYS A 95 9.54 25.10 -1.28
CA LYS A 95 9.62 26.57 -1.30
C LYS A 95 8.25 27.19 -1.54
N TYR A 96 7.52 26.68 -2.53
CA TYR A 96 6.17 27.16 -2.84
C TYR A 96 5.23 27.00 -1.64
N LEU A 97 5.14 25.80 -1.05
CA LEU A 97 4.27 25.53 0.09
C LEU A 97 4.60 26.45 1.28
N ASN A 98 5.90 26.64 1.58
CA ASN A 98 6.34 27.55 2.65
C ASN A 98 5.93 29.00 2.40
N SER A 99 6.09 29.50 1.18
CA SER A 99 5.68 30.84 0.78
C SER A 99 4.17 31.01 0.91
N ASP A 100 3.40 30.04 0.40
CA ASP A 100 1.94 30.10 0.37
C ASP A 100 1.33 30.03 1.79
N MET A 101 1.87 29.18 2.68
CA MET A 101 1.49 29.19 4.10
C MET A 101 1.76 30.54 4.76
N ALA A 102 2.93 31.15 4.50
CA ALA A 102 3.27 32.45 5.08
C ALA A 102 2.27 33.55 4.65
N HIS A 103 1.94 33.59 3.35
CA HIS A 103 0.91 34.51 2.83
C HIS A 103 -0.47 34.25 3.43
N CYS A 104 -0.88 32.98 3.57
CA CYS A 104 -2.14 32.63 4.20
C CYS A 104 -2.20 33.08 5.67
N ILE A 105 -1.12 32.89 6.42
CA ILE A 105 -1.03 33.30 7.82
C ILE A 105 -1.12 34.82 7.94
N GLU A 106 -0.39 35.57 7.11
CA GLU A 106 -0.43 37.03 7.08
C GLU A 106 -1.85 37.54 6.74
N HIS A 107 -2.49 36.96 5.72
CA HIS A 107 -3.85 37.32 5.34
C HIS A 107 -4.86 37.02 6.46
N LEU A 108 -4.71 35.90 7.17
CA LEU A 108 -5.56 35.54 8.30
C LEU A 108 -5.37 36.46 9.50
N GLN A 109 -4.16 36.98 9.72
CA GLN A 109 -3.88 37.98 10.76
C GLN A 109 -4.58 39.31 10.48
N GLN A 110 -4.71 39.69 9.20
CA GLN A 110 -5.45 40.89 8.79
C GLN A 110 -6.96 40.67 8.78
N LYS A 111 -7.43 39.54 8.24
CA LYS A 111 -8.84 39.20 8.11
C LYS A 111 -9.08 37.69 8.17
N ALA A 112 -9.67 37.24 9.27
CA ALA A 112 -10.09 35.86 9.44
C ALA A 112 -11.23 35.51 8.45
N THR A 113 -10.92 34.70 7.44
CA THR A 113 -11.88 34.23 6.43
C THR A 113 -11.83 32.71 6.34
N LEU A 114 -12.99 32.05 6.30
CA LEU A 114 -13.09 30.59 6.21
C LEU A 114 -12.33 30.03 5.00
N ALA A 115 -12.42 30.69 3.84
CA ALA A 115 -11.72 30.27 2.63
C ALA A 115 -10.19 30.24 2.81
N THR A 116 -9.61 31.28 3.40
CA THR A 116 -8.15 31.33 3.69
C THR A 116 -7.75 30.29 4.73
N TRP A 117 -8.61 30.01 5.71
CA TRP A 117 -8.36 28.97 6.71
C TRP A 117 -8.35 27.56 6.11
N MET A 118 -9.32 27.27 5.23
CA MET A 118 -9.38 26.00 4.49
C MET A 118 -8.15 25.82 3.59
N HIS A 119 -7.78 26.87 2.84
CA HIS A 119 -6.58 26.84 1.99
C HIS A 119 -5.31 26.61 2.82
N LEU A 120 -5.14 27.29 3.95
CA LEU A 120 -4.02 27.04 4.86
C LEU A 120 -3.96 25.57 5.34
N ALA A 121 -5.12 24.98 5.65
CA ALA A 121 -5.20 23.57 6.04
C ALA A 121 -4.76 22.63 4.89
N GLU A 122 -5.19 22.90 3.66
CA GLU A 122 -4.80 22.14 2.46
C GLU A 122 -3.30 22.21 2.18
N VAL A 123 -2.71 23.41 2.26
CA VAL A 123 -1.27 23.62 2.04
C VAL A 123 -0.46 22.95 3.16
N THR A 124 -0.94 23.01 4.41
CA THR A 124 -0.31 22.33 5.55
C THR A 124 -0.34 20.81 5.39
N LEU A 125 -1.48 20.26 4.96
CA LEU A 125 -1.62 18.83 4.69
C LEU A 125 -0.70 18.39 3.54
N SER A 126 -0.66 19.18 2.46
CA SER A 126 0.21 18.94 1.31
C SER A 126 1.68 18.91 1.71
N ARG A 127 2.11 19.84 2.58
CA ARG A 127 3.45 19.83 3.17
C ARG A 127 3.70 18.54 3.95
N LEU A 128 2.79 18.15 4.82
CA LEU A 128 2.95 16.95 5.66
C LEU A 128 3.06 15.66 4.84
N ILE A 129 2.29 15.55 3.75
CA ILE A 129 2.36 14.43 2.80
C ILE A 129 3.72 14.41 2.08
N CYS A 130 4.17 15.55 1.57
CA CYS A 130 5.42 15.66 0.83
C CYS A 130 6.65 15.29 1.68
N PHE A 131 6.67 15.69 2.96
CA PHE A 131 7.80 15.43 3.85
C PHE A 131 7.87 13.98 4.37
N ASN A 132 6.74 13.29 4.53
CA ASN A 132 6.74 11.95 5.16
C ASN A 132 6.83 10.77 4.18
N LYS A 133 6.81 10.98 2.86
CA LYS A 133 6.57 9.90 1.86
C LYS A 133 5.35 9.02 2.23
N CYS A 134 4.43 9.54 3.05
CA CYS A 134 3.30 8.80 3.58
C CYS A 134 2.23 8.65 2.51
N ARG A 135 1.49 7.55 2.54
CA ARG A 135 0.25 7.45 1.74
C ARG A 135 -0.70 8.56 2.20
N SER A 136 -1.47 9.12 1.27
CA SER A 136 -2.30 10.31 1.48
C SER A 136 -3.25 10.26 2.70
N ASN A 137 -3.53 9.08 3.23
CA ASN A 137 -4.39 8.84 4.40
C ASN A 137 -3.66 8.74 5.75
N GLU A 138 -2.35 8.50 5.77
CA GLU A 138 -1.57 8.35 7.01
C GLU A 138 -1.38 9.68 7.78
N PRO A 139 -1.17 10.84 7.11
CA PRO A 139 -1.02 12.12 7.79
C PRO A 139 -2.28 12.58 8.53
N ALA A 140 -3.47 12.20 8.04
CA ALA A 140 -4.74 12.51 8.68
C ALA A 140 -4.94 11.79 10.02
N MET A 141 -4.19 10.70 10.25
CA MET A 141 -4.24 9.92 11.49
C MET A 141 -3.12 10.29 12.48
N MET A 142 -2.22 11.20 12.10
CA MET A 142 -1.08 11.61 12.93
C MET A 142 -1.55 12.50 14.07
N LEU A 143 -1.28 12.09 15.31
CA LEU A 143 -1.56 12.91 16.48
C LEU A 143 -0.59 14.10 16.54
N VAL A 144 -1.09 15.25 17.01
CA VAL A 144 -0.27 16.46 17.21
C VAL A 144 0.88 16.22 18.19
N THR A 145 0.68 15.36 19.19
CA THR A 145 1.72 14.96 20.16
C THR A 145 2.86 14.23 19.46
N GLU A 146 2.56 13.27 18.59
CA GLU A 146 3.54 12.51 17.81
C GLU A 146 4.28 13.40 16.81
N PHE A 147 3.55 14.31 16.15
CA PHE A 147 4.17 15.29 15.29
C PHE A 147 5.17 16.15 16.06
N LYS A 148 4.83 16.60 17.28
CA LYS A 148 5.72 17.42 18.11
C LYS A 148 6.93 16.67 18.66
N SER A 149 6.82 15.36 18.92
CA SER A 149 7.92 14.51 19.39
C SER A 149 8.87 14.04 18.29
N ARG A 150 8.57 14.34 17.02
CA ARG A 150 9.41 13.93 15.89
C ARG A 150 10.86 14.43 16.05
N PRO A 151 11.87 13.62 15.70
CA PRO A 151 13.26 14.07 15.74
C PRO A 151 13.47 15.22 14.74
N SER A 152 14.35 16.16 15.08
CA SER A 152 14.85 17.11 14.07
C SER A 152 15.64 16.30 13.04
N TRP A 153 15.20 16.34 11.80
CA TRP A 153 15.85 15.65 10.69
C TRP A 153 17.27 16.18 10.45
N GLU A 154 17.58 17.42 10.88
CA GLU A 154 18.93 17.99 10.88
C GLU A 154 19.88 17.21 11.79
N ARG A 155 19.37 16.65 12.90
CA ARG A 155 20.15 15.82 13.84
C ARG A 155 20.11 14.34 13.44
N ALA A 156 19.02 13.86 12.86
CA ALA A 156 18.87 12.47 12.43
C ALA A 156 19.76 12.11 11.23
N ASN A 157 20.04 13.07 10.34
CA ASN A 157 20.98 12.88 9.23
C ASN A 157 22.46 12.89 9.68
N GLN A 158 22.77 13.35 10.90
CA GLN A 158 24.14 13.32 11.44
C GLN A 158 24.46 11.99 12.15
N SER A 159 23.46 11.27 12.63
CA SER A 159 23.64 9.98 13.32
C SER A 159 23.63 8.78 12.38
N CYS A 160 22.99 8.87 11.22
CA CYS A 160 23.18 7.94 10.11
C CYS A 160 24.22 8.56 9.17
N GLY A 161 25.44 8.02 9.15
CA GLY A 161 26.55 8.47 8.27
C GLY A 161 26.32 8.26 6.77
N CYS A 162 25.13 8.57 6.26
CA CYS A 162 24.82 8.63 4.85
C CYS A 162 24.86 10.09 4.41
N VAL A 163 26.05 10.50 3.96
CA VAL A 163 26.25 11.71 3.17
C VAL A 163 25.56 11.48 1.82
N PHE A 164 24.62 12.35 1.46
CA PHE A 164 24.17 12.50 0.06
C PHE A 164 25.19 13.31 -0.72
#